data_AF-A0A8S0UFF3-F1
#
_entry.id   AF-A0A8S0UFF3-F1
#
_cell.length_a   1.000
_cell.length_b   1.000
_cell.length_c   1.000
_cell.angle_alpha   90.00
_cell.angle_beta   90.00
_cell.angle_gamma   90.00
#
_symmetry.space_group_name_H-M   'P 1'
#
loop_
_entity.id
_entity.type
_entity.pdbx_description
1 polymer ?
#
loop_
_entity_poly.entity_id
_entity_poly.type
_entity_poly.pdbx_seq_one_letter_code
_entity_poly.pdbx_strand_id
1 'polypeptide(L)'
;MSTFIGGFLIAFCKGWLLFLVLCACIPALVIAGGSMSLLMTKIWSQGQVAYAEAGHVVEQTIGAIRMVASFIGENKAAEKYDSKLQIAYAPMHPLFSKGWLHALITWTESPCINAFAAGQAAAYKMFEAIEQKSNIDTYDGRGIALEDVSVQTAAVVGQSESGKSTVISFLEGFFDPDAGEVLTDIFTLKMLKLKWIRGKMGLASQELILFATTLKESILFGNEMILMKRLEQQ
;
A
#
# COMPACT_ATOMS: atom_id res chain seq x y z
N MET A 1 2.32 33.42 1.15
CA MET A 1 1.37 34.07 0.21
C MET A 1 1.03 35.50 0.61
N SER A 2 0.71 35.81 1.87
CA SER A 2 0.40 37.17 2.32
C SER A 2 1.52 38.19 2.10
N THR A 3 2.78 37.81 2.35
CA THR A 3 3.95 38.68 2.16
C THR A 3 4.24 39.00 0.69
N PHE A 4 3.96 38.05 -0.21
CA PHE A 4 4.10 38.25 -1.66
C PHE A 4 3.09 39.28 -2.17
N ILE A 5 1.83 39.13 -1.79
CA ILE A 5 0.74 40.05 -2.17
C ILE A 5 0.97 41.44 -1.55
N GLY A 6 1.39 41.50 -0.29
CA GLY A 6 1.73 42.77 0.38
C GLY A 6 2.91 43.50 -0.27
N GLY A 7 3.97 42.77 -0.66
CA GLY A 7 5.11 43.34 -1.38
C GLY A 7 4.73 43.88 -2.76
N PHE A 8 3.87 43.18 -3.49
CA PHE A 8 3.32 43.63 -4.78
C PHE A 8 2.54 44.93 -4.64
N LEU A 9 1.69 45.04 -3.62
CA LEU A 9 0.89 46.24 -3.36
C LEU A 9 1.76 47.46 -3.00
N ILE A 10 2.79 47.27 -2.18
CA ILE A 10 3.70 48.36 -1.79
C ILE A 10 4.54 48.83 -2.99
N ALA A 11 5.02 47.92 -3.83
CA ALA A 11 5.79 48.23 -5.04
C ALA A 11 4.96 49.04 -6.05
N PHE A 12 3.68 48.68 -6.21
CA PHE A 12 2.72 49.38 -7.06
C PHE A 12 2.45 50.82 -6.59
N CYS A 13 2.26 51.02 -5.28
CA CYS A 13 1.99 52.34 -4.70
C CYS A 13 3.20 53.29 -4.73
N LYS A 14 4.44 52.77 -4.62
CA LYS A 14 5.65 53.61 -4.59
C LYS A 14 6.27 53.89 -5.96
N GLY A 15 6.05 53.05 -6.96
CA GLY A 15 6.71 53.21 -8.26
C GLY A 15 6.06 52.38 -9.37
N TRP A 16 5.03 52.93 -10.00
CA TRP A 16 4.29 52.28 -11.09
C TRP A 16 5.18 51.88 -12.29
N LEU A 17 6.16 52.72 -12.65
CA LEU A 17 7.02 52.47 -13.82
C LEU A 17 7.95 51.26 -13.60
N LEU A 18 8.54 51.14 -12.40
CA LEU A 18 9.37 50.00 -11.99
C LEU A 18 8.54 48.71 -11.85
N PHE A 19 7.29 48.85 -11.42
CA PHE A 19 6.35 47.73 -11.31
C PHE A 19 6.02 47.09 -12.66
N LEU A 20 5.76 47.90 -13.70
CA LEU A 20 5.48 47.37 -15.05
C LEU A 20 6.66 46.57 -15.63
N VAL A 21 7.88 47.02 -15.37
CA VAL A 21 9.10 46.30 -15.79
C VAL A 21 9.23 44.96 -15.05
N LEU A 22 8.95 44.92 -13.75
CA LEU A 22 8.94 43.68 -12.97
C LEU A 22 7.85 42.70 -13.47
N CYS A 23 6.65 43.20 -13.77
CA CYS A 23 5.55 42.39 -14.30
C CYS A 23 5.87 41.74 -15.64
N ALA A 24 6.64 42.40 -16.51
CA ALA A 24 7.05 41.82 -17.78
C ALA A 24 7.99 40.60 -17.63
N CYS A 25 8.73 40.50 -16.51
CA CYS A 25 9.62 39.36 -16.22
C CYS A 25 8.89 38.17 -15.57
N ILE A 26 7.71 38.37 -14.98
CA ILE A 26 6.97 37.30 -14.27
C ILE A 26 6.58 36.15 -15.21
N PRO A 27 6.03 36.37 -16.42
CA PRO A 27 5.66 35.27 -17.30
C PRO A 27 6.86 34.38 -17.68
N ALA A 28 8.04 34.99 -17.92
CA ALA A 28 9.24 34.23 -18.23
C ALA A 28 9.69 33.35 -17.04
N LEU A 29 9.62 33.87 -15.82
CA LEU A 29 9.90 33.13 -14.58
C LEU A 29 8.90 32.00 -14.35
N VAL A 30 7.60 32.24 -14.57
CA VAL A 30 6.54 31.23 -14.39
C VAL A 30 6.68 30.10 -15.40
N ILE A 31 6.99 30.40 -16.66
CA ILE A 31 7.17 29.36 -17.70
C ILE A 31 8.42 28.53 -17.42
N ALA A 32 9.54 29.16 -17.05
CA ALA A 32 10.77 28.45 -16.70
C ALA A 32 10.62 27.62 -15.41
N GLY A 33 9.97 28.18 -14.39
CA GLY A 33 9.69 27.47 -13.14
C GLY A 33 8.68 26.34 -13.32
N GLY A 34 7.64 26.54 -14.13
CA GLY A 34 6.63 25.53 -14.43
C GLY A 34 7.19 24.36 -15.23
N SER A 35 8.01 24.62 -16.26
CA SER A 35 8.65 23.55 -17.03
C SER A 35 9.64 22.74 -16.18
N MET A 36 10.39 23.42 -15.31
CA MET A 36 11.30 22.76 -14.36
C MET A 36 10.53 21.94 -13.32
N SER A 37 9.42 22.47 -12.79
CA SER A 37 8.59 21.77 -11.81
C SER A 37 8.02 20.45 -12.37
N LEU A 38 7.57 20.44 -13.63
CA LEU A 38 7.08 19.22 -14.28
C LEU A 38 8.17 18.15 -14.45
N LEU A 39 9.38 18.57 -14.86
CA LEU A 39 10.53 17.68 -14.96
C LEU A 39 10.93 17.12 -13.61
N MET A 40 10.96 17.97 -12.58
CA MET A 40 11.26 17.58 -11.20
C MET A 40 10.25 16.56 -10.68
N THR A 41 8.95 16.84 -10.77
CA THR A 41 7.91 15.91 -10.30
C THR A 41 8.03 14.55 -10.98
N LYS A 42 8.39 14.50 -12.27
CA LYS A 42 8.63 13.24 -12.99
C LYS A 42 9.86 12.48 -12.46
N ILE A 43 10.97 13.17 -12.26
CA ILE A 43 12.21 12.57 -11.71
C ILE A 43 11.98 12.07 -10.29
N TRP A 44 11.33 12.86 -9.44
CA TRP A 44 11.01 12.48 -8.05
C TRP A 44 10.06 11.28 -7.99
N SER A 45 9.02 11.26 -8.82
CA SER A 45 8.09 10.13 -8.88
C SER A 45 8.79 8.85 -9.32
N GLN A 46 9.63 8.91 -10.36
CA GLN A 46 10.41 7.76 -10.81
C GLN A 46 11.41 7.28 -9.76
N GLY A 47 12.09 8.21 -9.07
CA GLY A 47 12.97 7.89 -7.95
C GLY A 47 12.22 7.16 -6.84
N GLN A 48 11.07 7.68 -6.41
CA GLN A 48 10.24 7.04 -5.36
C GLN A 48 9.77 5.64 -5.74
N VAL A 49 9.38 5.41 -7.00
CA VAL A 49 8.97 4.09 -7.49
C VAL A 49 10.14 3.10 -7.46
N ALA A 50 11.31 3.50 -7.95
CA ALA A 50 12.51 2.67 -7.92
C ALA A 50 12.99 2.38 -6.48
N TYR A 51 12.84 3.35 -5.56
CA TYR A 51 13.09 3.14 -4.13
C TYR A 51 12.12 2.13 -3.50
N ALA A 52 10.82 2.19 -3.86
CA ALA A 52 9.84 1.21 -3.40
C ALA A 52 10.21 -0.21 -3.88
N GLU A 53 10.70 -0.36 -5.10
CA GLU A 53 11.14 -1.65 -5.63
C GLU A 53 12.40 -2.19 -4.94
N ALA A 54 13.36 -1.31 -4.59
CA ALA A 54 14.49 -1.68 -3.76
C ALA A 54 14.04 -2.10 -2.34
N GLY A 55 13.07 -1.38 -1.76
CA GLY A 55 12.45 -1.71 -0.47
C GLY A 55 11.78 -3.09 -0.49
N HIS A 56 11.08 -3.44 -1.57
CA HIS A 56 10.49 -4.76 -1.74
C HIS A 56 11.55 -5.88 -1.74
N VAL A 57 12.72 -5.67 -2.37
CA VAL A 57 13.83 -6.65 -2.32
C VAL A 57 14.33 -6.83 -0.89
N VAL A 58 14.41 -5.77 -0.09
CA VAL A 58 14.80 -5.85 1.32
C VAL A 58 13.75 -6.59 2.13
N GLU A 59 12.47 -6.25 1.95
CA GLU A 59 11.36 -6.90 2.64
C GLU A 59 11.33 -8.41 2.37
N GLN A 60 11.53 -8.83 1.12
CA GLN A 60 11.67 -10.24 0.75
C GLN A 60 12.89 -10.90 1.40
N THR A 61 14.03 -10.21 1.43
CA THR A 61 15.27 -10.73 2.02
C THR A 61 15.12 -10.92 3.53
N ILE A 62 14.50 -9.96 4.22
CA ILE A 62 14.24 -10.01 5.66
C ILE A 62 13.17 -11.07 5.98
N GLY A 63 12.10 -11.15 5.18
CA GLY A 63 11.07 -12.17 5.33
C GLY A 63 11.64 -13.59 5.19
N ALA A 64 12.65 -13.77 4.33
CA ALA A 64 13.36 -15.02 4.11
C ALA A 64 14.74 -15.07 4.80
N ILE A 65 14.98 -14.29 5.87
CA ILE A 65 16.32 -14.11 6.45
C ILE A 65 17.02 -15.41 6.82
N ARG A 66 16.27 -16.40 7.31
CA ARG A 66 16.80 -17.72 7.67
C ARG A 66 17.36 -18.45 6.45
N MET A 67 16.68 -18.34 5.30
CA MET A 67 17.12 -18.93 4.03
C MET A 67 18.38 -18.24 3.51
N VAL A 68 18.43 -16.90 3.59
CA VAL A 68 19.60 -16.12 3.17
C VAL A 68 20.82 -16.50 4.01
N ALA A 69 20.65 -16.59 5.34
CA ALA A 69 21.70 -17.02 6.25
C ALA A 69 22.14 -18.46 6.00
N SER A 70 21.20 -19.39 5.78
CA SER A 70 21.52 -20.82 5.55
C SER A 70 22.30 -21.07 4.26
N PHE A 71 22.06 -20.26 3.23
CA PHE A 71 22.76 -20.35 1.94
C PHE A 71 23.95 -19.39 1.83
N ILE A 72 24.32 -18.68 2.91
CA ILE A 72 25.37 -17.64 2.90
C ILE A 72 25.14 -16.63 1.76
N GLY A 73 23.88 -16.26 1.54
CA GLY A 73 23.42 -15.46 0.42
C GLY A 73 23.47 -13.94 0.64
N GLU A 74 24.06 -13.49 1.75
CA GLU A 74 24.02 -12.08 2.19
C GLU A 74 24.62 -11.12 1.15
N ASN A 75 25.79 -11.44 0.60
CA ASN A 75 26.43 -10.63 -0.44
C ASN A 75 25.58 -10.53 -1.71
N LYS A 76 24.94 -11.64 -2.11
CA LYS A 76 24.07 -11.67 -3.30
C LYS A 76 22.80 -10.85 -3.09
N ALA A 77 22.26 -10.85 -1.87
CA ALA A 77 21.13 -10.00 -1.52
C ALA A 77 21.53 -8.52 -1.50
N ALA A 78 22.71 -8.20 -0.95
CA ALA A 78 23.26 -6.85 -0.93
C ALA A 78 23.52 -6.31 -2.35
N GLU A 79 24.12 -7.11 -3.23
CA GLU A 79 24.36 -6.74 -4.63
C GLU A 79 23.04 -6.53 -5.39
N LYS A 80 22.04 -7.40 -5.16
CA LYS A 80 20.71 -7.25 -5.76
C LYS A 80 20.04 -5.94 -5.29
N TYR A 81 20.17 -5.59 -4.01
CA TYR A 81 19.67 -4.33 -3.48
C TYR A 81 20.41 -3.11 -4.06
N ASP A 82 21.75 -3.16 -4.12
CA ASP A 82 22.57 -2.10 -4.71
C ASP A 82 22.23 -1.86 -6.18
N SER A 83 22.04 -2.94 -6.96
CA SER A 83 21.62 -2.84 -8.36
C SER A 83 20.30 -2.08 -8.54
N LYS A 84 19.35 -2.25 -7.62
CA LYS A 84 18.06 -1.54 -7.63
C LYS A 84 18.21 -0.09 -7.15
N LEU A 85 19.07 0.16 -6.17
CA LEU A 85 19.40 1.51 -5.72
C LEU A 85 20.08 2.35 -6.80
N GLN A 86 20.98 1.76 -7.58
CA GLN A 86 21.63 2.46 -8.70
C GLN A 86 20.60 2.94 -9.72
N ILE A 87 19.58 2.13 -10.01
CA ILE A 87 18.47 2.52 -10.91
C ILE A 87 17.66 3.67 -10.29
N ALA A 88 17.42 3.65 -8.97
CA ALA A 88 16.74 4.75 -8.28
C ALA A 88 17.54 6.06 -8.27
N TYR A 89 18.86 5.97 -8.21
CA TYR A 89 19.76 7.13 -8.13
C TYR A 89 20.17 7.69 -9.51
N ALA A 90 20.19 6.85 -10.56
CA ALA A 90 20.55 7.22 -11.92
C ALA A 90 19.86 8.49 -12.47
N PRO A 91 18.52 8.67 -12.34
CA PRO A 91 17.86 9.88 -12.81
C PRO A 91 18.18 11.13 -11.96
N MET A 92 18.66 10.94 -10.72
CA MET A 92 18.99 12.00 -9.77
C MET A 92 20.45 12.48 -9.92
N HIS A 93 21.37 11.59 -10.31
CA HIS A 93 22.79 11.88 -10.48
C HIS A 93 23.14 13.14 -11.32
N PRO A 94 22.59 13.36 -12.54
CA PRO A 94 22.95 14.53 -13.37
C PRO A 94 22.45 15.86 -12.78
N LEU A 95 21.43 15.82 -11.93
CA LEU A 95 20.89 16.98 -11.22
C LEU A 95 21.83 17.45 -10.10
N PHE A 96 22.45 16.49 -9.39
CA PHE A 96 23.37 16.76 -8.28
C PHE A 96 24.81 17.04 -8.74
N SER A 97 25.23 16.50 -9.89
CA SER A 97 26.59 16.71 -10.41
C SER A 97 26.88 18.17 -10.79
N LYS A 98 25.85 18.97 -11.08
CA LYS A 98 25.97 20.40 -11.37
C LYS A 98 25.59 21.20 -10.12
N GLY A 99 26.54 21.37 -9.20
CA GLY A 99 26.32 21.99 -7.88
C GLY A 99 25.62 23.36 -7.90
N TRP A 100 25.80 24.17 -8.95
CA TRP A 100 25.10 25.46 -9.11
C TRP A 100 23.62 25.29 -9.50
N LEU A 101 23.28 24.24 -10.24
CA LEU A 101 21.90 23.91 -10.61
C LEU A 101 21.15 23.36 -9.39
N HIS A 102 21.81 22.49 -8.60
CA HIS A 102 21.28 21.99 -7.33
C HIS A 102 20.99 23.13 -6.34
N ALA A 103 21.88 24.12 -6.24
CA ALA A 103 21.63 25.34 -5.46
C ALA A 103 20.44 26.13 -6.02
N LEU A 104 20.34 26.33 -7.33
CA LEU A 104 19.22 27.09 -7.91
C LEU A 104 17.85 26.40 -7.69
N ILE A 105 17.81 25.07 -7.75
CA ILE A 105 16.60 24.27 -7.52
C ILE A 105 16.21 24.31 -6.04
N THR A 106 17.16 24.04 -5.14
CA THR A 106 16.91 24.07 -3.68
C THR A 106 16.54 25.44 -3.14
N TRP A 107 16.95 26.52 -3.82
CA TRP A 107 16.63 27.89 -3.42
C TRP A 107 15.27 28.39 -3.94
N THR A 108 14.72 27.78 -5.00
CA THR A 108 13.46 28.22 -5.62
C THR A 108 12.29 27.30 -5.30
N GLU A 109 12.55 26.05 -4.92
CA GLU A 109 11.53 25.11 -4.48
C GLU A 109 11.14 25.37 -3.02
N SER A 110 9.90 25.82 -2.81
CA SER A 110 9.32 25.83 -1.47
C SER A 110 9.12 24.38 -1.02
N PRO A 111 9.73 23.91 0.08
CA PRO A 111 9.62 22.53 0.55
C PRO A 111 8.17 22.08 0.75
N CYS A 112 7.26 23.03 1.01
CA CYS A 112 5.83 22.80 1.14
C CYS A 112 5.14 22.32 -0.15
N ILE A 113 5.51 22.84 -1.32
CA ILE A 113 4.85 22.48 -2.59
C ILE A 113 5.23 21.06 -2.99
N ASN A 114 6.50 20.68 -2.83
CA ASN A 114 6.97 19.33 -3.12
C ASN A 114 6.36 18.31 -2.14
N ALA A 115 6.33 18.63 -0.84
CA ALA A 115 5.67 17.79 0.16
C ALA A 115 4.17 17.61 -0.12
N PHE A 116 3.48 18.68 -0.55
CA PHE A 116 2.07 18.62 -0.90
C PHE A 116 1.81 17.77 -2.15
N ALA A 117 2.59 17.96 -3.22
CA ALA A 117 2.44 17.19 -4.45
C ALA A 117 2.72 15.69 -4.24
N ALA A 118 3.77 15.35 -3.50
CA ALA A 118 4.07 13.98 -3.11
C ALA A 118 2.95 13.39 -2.22
N GLY A 119 2.47 14.16 -1.25
CA GLY A 119 1.35 13.77 -0.38
C GLY A 119 0.07 13.49 -1.15
N GLN A 120 -0.26 14.33 -2.15
CA GLN A 120 -1.43 14.14 -3.00
C GLN A 120 -1.32 12.87 -3.86
N ALA A 121 -0.15 12.60 -4.45
CA ALA A 121 0.07 11.40 -5.26
C ALA A 121 0.01 10.11 -4.42
N ALA A 122 0.57 10.13 -3.21
CA ALA A 122 0.49 9.00 -2.28
C ALA A 122 -0.95 8.76 -1.82
N ALA A 123 -1.67 9.83 -1.45
CA ALA A 123 -3.07 9.75 -1.05
C ALA A 123 -3.95 9.20 -2.18
N TYR A 124 -3.74 9.64 -3.44
CA TYR A 124 -4.49 9.12 -4.58
C TYR A 124 -4.35 7.60 -4.70
N LYS A 125 -3.12 7.06 -4.61
CA LYS A 125 -2.91 5.60 -4.67
C LYS A 125 -3.53 4.87 -3.48
N MET A 126 -3.50 5.46 -2.28
CA MET A 126 -4.17 4.89 -1.10
C MET A 126 -5.69 4.87 -1.27
N PHE A 127 -6.29 5.96 -1.74
CA PHE A 127 -7.71 6.03 -2.02
C PHE A 127 -8.12 5.09 -3.14
N GLU A 128 -7.32 4.96 -4.21
CA GLU A 128 -7.53 3.99 -5.28
C GLU A 128 -7.56 2.55 -4.75
N ALA A 129 -6.65 2.19 -3.85
CA ALA A 129 -6.65 0.87 -3.20
C ALA A 129 -7.83 0.67 -2.23
N ILE A 130 -8.27 1.71 -1.53
CA ILE A 130 -9.41 1.66 -0.60
C ILE A 130 -10.74 1.57 -1.35
N GLU A 131 -10.88 2.30 -2.46
CA GLU A 131 -12.08 2.31 -3.31
C GLU A 131 -12.14 1.11 -4.25
N GLN A 132 -11.08 0.29 -4.29
CA GLN A 132 -11.06 -0.94 -5.06
C GLN A 132 -12.13 -1.91 -4.52
N LYS A 133 -13.19 -2.09 -5.30
CA LYS A 133 -14.24 -3.06 -4.98
C LYS A 133 -13.70 -4.48 -5.15
N SER A 134 -13.62 -5.24 -4.05
CA SER A 134 -13.28 -6.66 -4.11
C SER A 134 -14.40 -7.44 -4.79
N ASN A 135 -14.04 -8.49 -5.54
CA ASN A 135 -15.02 -9.42 -6.10
C ASN A 135 -15.77 -10.17 -4.99
N ILE A 136 -15.06 -10.50 -3.91
CA ILE A 136 -15.61 -11.15 -2.72
C ILE A 136 -15.69 -10.08 -1.61
N ASP A 137 -16.90 -9.61 -1.33
CA ASP A 137 -17.16 -8.62 -0.28
C ASP A 137 -17.54 -9.33 1.03
N THR A 138 -16.72 -9.17 2.07
CA THR A 138 -16.95 -9.79 3.38
C THR A 138 -18.07 -9.10 4.16
N TYR A 139 -18.38 -7.85 3.81
CA TYR A 139 -19.37 -7.01 4.50
C TYR A 139 -20.71 -6.91 3.77
N ASP A 140 -20.91 -7.65 2.66
CA ASP A 140 -22.19 -7.64 1.95
C ASP A 140 -23.31 -8.20 2.83
N GLY A 141 -24.32 -7.35 3.10
CA GLY A 141 -25.47 -7.69 3.92
C GLY A 141 -26.54 -8.50 3.20
N ARG A 142 -26.42 -8.70 1.89
CA ARG A 142 -27.46 -9.32 1.03
C ARG A 142 -27.55 -10.84 1.15
N GLY A 143 -26.60 -11.50 1.80
CA GLY A 143 -26.64 -12.95 2.01
C GLY A 143 -27.62 -13.39 3.11
N ILE A 144 -27.86 -14.69 3.21
CA ILE A 144 -28.69 -15.33 4.25
C ILE A 144 -27.76 -15.88 5.36
N ALA A 145 -28.22 -15.87 6.61
CA ALA A 145 -27.57 -16.55 7.73
C ALA A 145 -28.48 -17.70 8.16
N LEU A 146 -27.94 -18.91 8.26
CA LEU A 146 -28.70 -20.08 8.71
C LEU A 146 -28.63 -20.18 10.25
N GLU A 147 -29.72 -20.63 10.88
CA GLU A 147 -29.78 -20.75 12.35
C GLU A 147 -29.36 -22.13 12.85
N ASP A 148 -29.61 -23.17 12.06
CA ASP A 148 -29.30 -24.56 12.39
C ASP A 148 -28.40 -25.18 11.31
N VAL A 149 -27.28 -25.76 11.74
CA VAL A 149 -26.27 -26.36 10.86
C VAL A 149 -25.79 -27.66 11.49
N SER A 150 -26.09 -28.78 10.84
CA SER A 150 -25.54 -30.08 11.20
C SER A 150 -24.16 -30.25 10.56
N VAL A 151 -23.13 -30.42 11.38
CA VAL A 151 -21.76 -30.64 10.90
C VAL A 151 -21.43 -32.13 10.92
N GLN A 152 -20.93 -32.67 9.81
CA GLN A 152 -20.36 -34.00 9.74
C GLN A 152 -18.85 -33.93 9.56
N THR A 153 -18.11 -34.82 10.23
CA THR A 153 -16.66 -34.93 10.06
C THR A 153 -16.36 -35.64 8.75
N ALA A 154 -15.73 -34.94 7.82
CA ALA A 154 -15.24 -35.49 6.56
C ALA A 154 -13.72 -35.35 6.46
N ALA A 155 -13.06 -36.29 5.78
CA ALA A 155 -11.62 -36.25 5.53
C ALA A 155 -11.35 -36.28 4.02
N VAL A 156 -10.54 -35.34 3.55
CA VAL A 156 -10.11 -35.28 2.14
C VAL A 156 -8.69 -35.82 2.04
N VAL A 157 -8.51 -36.94 1.33
CA VAL A 157 -7.22 -37.62 1.18
C VAL A 157 -6.79 -37.63 -0.28
N GLY A 158 -5.50 -37.52 -0.54
CA GLY A 158 -4.92 -37.61 -1.88
C GLY A 158 -3.40 -37.41 -1.83
N GLN A 159 -2.72 -37.46 -2.98
CA GLN A 159 -1.28 -37.17 -3.07
C GLN A 159 -0.96 -35.69 -2.80
N SER A 160 0.30 -35.35 -2.50
CA SER A 160 0.71 -33.94 -2.40
C SER A 160 0.28 -33.17 -3.65
N GLU A 161 -0.12 -31.91 -3.49
CA GLU A 161 -0.56 -31.04 -4.59
C GLU A 161 -1.84 -31.47 -5.33
N SER A 162 -2.57 -32.47 -4.83
CA SER A 162 -3.86 -32.87 -5.40
C SER A 162 -5.01 -31.85 -5.20
N GLY A 163 -4.72 -30.63 -4.78
CA GLY A 163 -5.72 -29.57 -4.55
C GLY A 163 -6.49 -29.62 -3.23
N LYS A 164 -6.05 -30.42 -2.24
CA LYS A 164 -6.71 -30.50 -0.92
C LYS A 164 -6.90 -29.13 -0.24
N SER A 165 -5.81 -28.36 -0.15
CA SER A 165 -5.87 -27.00 0.43
C SER A 165 -6.71 -26.06 -0.42
N THR A 166 -6.73 -26.23 -1.74
CA THR A 166 -7.56 -25.44 -2.65
C THR A 166 -9.06 -25.68 -2.41
N VAL A 167 -9.47 -26.92 -2.17
CA VAL A 167 -10.86 -27.26 -1.80
C VAL A 167 -11.24 -26.58 -0.48
N ILE A 168 -10.34 -26.55 0.50
CA ILE A 168 -10.56 -25.83 1.76
C ILE A 168 -10.74 -24.33 1.49
N SER A 169 -9.89 -23.72 0.66
CA SER A 169 -10.01 -22.30 0.31
C SER A 169 -11.30 -21.92 -0.43
N PHE A 170 -11.84 -22.82 -1.26
CA PHE A 170 -13.17 -22.64 -1.87
C PHE A 170 -14.29 -22.71 -0.82
N LEU A 171 -14.22 -23.67 0.11
CA LEU A 171 -15.21 -23.82 1.17
C LEU A 171 -15.21 -22.62 2.14
N GLU A 172 -14.05 -22.02 2.38
CA GLU A 172 -13.87 -20.81 3.18
C GLU A 172 -14.30 -19.52 2.46
N GLY A 173 -14.65 -19.63 1.16
CA GLY A 173 -15.02 -18.51 0.32
C GLY A 173 -13.87 -17.53 0.09
N PHE A 174 -12.63 -18.01 -0.01
CA PHE A 174 -11.48 -17.20 -0.42
C PHE A 174 -11.39 -17.06 -1.95
N PHE A 175 -11.93 -18.04 -2.68
CA PHE A 175 -11.96 -18.04 -4.15
C PHE A 175 -13.36 -18.46 -4.63
N ASP A 176 -13.73 -17.96 -5.80
CA ASP A 176 -14.86 -18.47 -6.58
C ASP A 176 -14.34 -19.40 -7.68
N PRO A 177 -14.96 -20.56 -7.94
CA PRO A 177 -14.57 -21.39 -9.07
C PRO A 177 -14.92 -20.72 -10.40
N ASP A 178 -14.06 -20.87 -11.41
CA ASP A 178 -14.31 -20.36 -12.77
C ASP A 178 -15.49 -21.07 -13.45
N ALA A 179 -15.71 -22.34 -13.11
CA ALA A 179 -16.81 -23.16 -13.59
C ALA A 179 -17.37 -24.06 -12.47
N GLY A 180 -18.69 -24.21 -12.43
CA GLY A 180 -19.40 -24.93 -11.37
C GLY A 180 -19.78 -24.04 -10.19
N GLU A 181 -20.30 -24.66 -9.13
CA GLU A 181 -20.71 -23.95 -7.92
C GLU A 181 -20.39 -24.77 -6.67
N VAL A 182 -20.09 -24.08 -5.57
CA VAL A 182 -19.87 -24.69 -4.26
C VAL A 182 -21.15 -24.54 -3.45
N LEU A 183 -21.74 -25.68 -3.11
CA LEU A 183 -23.03 -25.77 -2.43
C LEU A 183 -22.81 -26.15 -0.96
N THR A 184 -23.51 -25.47 -0.06
CA THR A 184 -23.71 -25.92 1.32
C THR A 184 -25.14 -26.43 1.41
N ASP A 185 -25.29 -27.76 1.34
CA ASP A 185 -26.59 -28.43 1.23
C ASP A 185 -27.35 -28.00 -0.05
N ILE A 186 -28.45 -27.26 0.08
CA ILE A 186 -29.27 -26.76 -1.05
C ILE A 186 -28.98 -25.30 -1.43
N PHE A 187 -28.05 -24.62 -0.73
CA PHE A 187 -27.74 -23.20 -0.98
C PHE A 187 -26.34 -23.03 -1.57
N THR A 188 -26.21 -22.20 -2.60
CA THR A 188 -24.90 -21.77 -3.13
C THR A 188 -24.19 -20.89 -2.10
N LEU A 189 -22.88 -21.09 -1.89
CA LEU A 189 -22.07 -20.30 -0.93
C LEU A 189 -22.20 -18.78 -1.16
N LYS A 190 -22.37 -18.35 -2.42
CA LYS A 190 -22.57 -16.94 -2.81
C LYS A 190 -23.83 -16.31 -2.23
N MET A 191 -24.83 -17.11 -1.88
CA MET A 191 -26.09 -16.63 -1.29
C MET A 191 -26.01 -16.45 0.23
N LEU A 192 -24.94 -16.93 0.87
CA LEU A 192 -24.75 -16.87 2.32
C LEU A 192 -23.91 -15.66 2.73
N LYS A 193 -24.13 -15.13 3.94
CA LYS A 193 -23.28 -14.05 4.48
C LYS A 193 -21.89 -14.58 4.80
N LEU A 194 -20.87 -14.10 4.09
CA LEU A 194 -19.48 -14.53 4.25
C LEU A 194 -18.98 -14.41 5.71
N LYS A 195 -19.30 -13.29 6.38
CA LYS A 195 -18.97 -13.07 7.80
C LYS A 195 -19.59 -14.11 8.73
N TRP A 196 -20.82 -14.58 8.43
CA TRP A 196 -21.48 -15.63 9.21
C TRP A 196 -20.80 -16.99 8.98
N ILE A 197 -20.50 -17.33 7.72
CA ILE A 197 -19.81 -18.58 7.35
C ILE A 197 -18.46 -18.68 8.08
N ARG A 198 -17.62 -17.66 7.96
CA ARG A 198 -16.30 -17.61 8.61
C ARG A 198 -16.39 -17.54 10.14
N GLY A 199 -17.49 -17.03 10.69
CA GLY A 199 -17.74 -17.05 12.14
C GLY A 199 -18.13 -18.43 12.68
N LYS A 200 -18.51 -19.37 11.82
CA LYS A 200 -18.85 -20.77 12.18
C LYS A 200 -17.74 -21.76 11.85
N MET A 201 -16.75 -21.36 11.05
CA MET A 201 -15.59 -22.17 10.67
C MET A 201 -14.37 -21.80 11.51
N GLY A 202 -13.58 -22.80 11.88
CA GLY A 202 -12.23 -22.61 12.44
C GLY A 202 -11.22 -23.25 11.50
N LEU A 203 -10.22 -22.47 11.07
CA LEU A 203 -9.12 -22.97 10.27
C LEU A 203 -7.91 -23.24 11.17
N ALA A 204 -7.33 -24.44 11.04
CA ALA A 204 -6.03 -24.76 11.58
C ALA A 204 -5.04 -24.88 10.41
N SER A 205 -4.24 -23.84 10.20
CA SER A 205 -3.22 -23.81 9.16
C SER A 205 -2.06 -24.76 9.46
N GLN A 206 -1.43 -25.30 8.41
CA GLN A 206 -0.27 -26.18 8.51
C GLN A 206 0.93 -25.48 9.16
N GLU A 207 1.10 -24.19 8.90
CA GLU A 207 2.06 -23.32 9.57
C GLU A 207 1.33 -22.38 10.52
N LEU A 208 1.73 -22.38 11.80
CA LEU A 208 1.17 -21.48 12.80
C LEU A 208 1.83 -20.11 12.69
N ILE A 209 1.07 -19.12 12.25
CA ILE A 209 1.48 -17.71 12.23
C ILE A 209 0.82 -17.02 13.43
N LEU A 210 1.64 -16.52 14.36
CA LEU A 210 1.18 -15.67 15.45
C LEU A 210 1.50 -14.21 15.13
N PHE A 211 0.61 -13.30 15.52
CA PHE A 211 0.88 -11.86 15.43
C PHE A 211 2.06 -11.47 16.32
N ALA A 212 2.75 -10.40 15.96
CA ALA A 212 3.87 -9.82 16.73
C ALA A 212 3.37 -9.09 18.01
N THR A 213 2.56 -9.78 18.81
CA THR A 213 1.87 -9.32 20.02
C THR A 213 1.98 -10.38 21.11
N THR A 214 1.33 -10.19 22.26
CA THR A 214 1.31 -11.24 23.30
C THR A 214 0.51 -12.47 22.85
N LEU A 215 0.84 -13.66 23.38
CA LEU A 215 0.09 -14.90 23.09
C LEU A 215 -1.42 -14.74 23.40
N LYS A 216 -1.73 -14.00 24.49
CA LYS A 216 -3.10 -13.68 24.88
C LYS A 216 -3.82 -12.93 23.75
N GLU A 217 -3.22 -11.86 23.23
CA GLU A 217 -3.81 -11.06 22.14
C GLU A 217 -3.93 -11.84 20.83
N SER A 218 -2.93 -12.66 20.48
CA SER A 218 -2.96 -13.48 19.28
C SER A 218 -4.08 -14.52 19.32
N ILE A 219 -4.36 -15.12 20.48
CA ILE A 219 -5.50 -16.04 20.67
C ILE A 219 -6.83 -15.29 20.60
N LEU A 220 -6.90 -14.09 21.19
CA LEU A 220 -8.11 -13.27 21.24
C LEU A 220 -8.54 -12.76 19.87
N PHE A 221 -7.60 -12.56 18.94
CA PHE A 221 -7.89 -12.15 17.57
C PHE A 221 -8.85 -13.11 16.84
N GLY A 222 -8.78 -14.41 17.15
CA GLY A 222 -9.66 -15.42 16.54
C GLY A 222 -11.07 -15.49 17.16
N ASN A 223 -11.27 -14.94 18.36
CA ASN A 223 -12.55 -15.04 19.05
C ASN A 223 -12.71 -13.96 20.13
N GLU A 224 -13.02 -12.73 19.71
CA GLU A 224 -13.30 -11.60 20.61
C GLU A 224 -14.42 -11.92 21.63
N MET A 225 -15.34 -12.82 21.28
CA MET A 225 -16.44 -13.28 22.17
C MET A 225 -15.95 -13.98 23.44
N ILE A 226 -14.74 -14.58 23.45
CA ILE A 226 -14.16 -15.20 24.66
C ILE A 226 -13.83 -14.13 25.71
N LEU A 227 -13.44 -12.91 25.28
CA LEU A 227 -13.11 -11.82 26.20
C LEU A 227 -14.36 -11.24 26.84
N MET A 228 -15.42 -11.03 26.05
CA MET A 228 -16.70 -10.49 26.54
C MET A 228 -17.36 -11.44 27.54
N LYS A 229 -17.40 -12.76 27.25
CA LYS A 229 -17.96 -13.75 28.19
C LYS A 229 -17.20 -13.88 29.51
N ARG A 230 -15.89 -13.59 29.54
CA ARG A 230 -15.10 -13.60 30.78
C ARG A 230 -15.25 -12.32 31.59
N LEU A 231 -15.47 -11.18 30.94
CA LEU A 231 -15.73 -9.90 31.63
C LEU A 231 -17.15 -9.82 32.21
N GLU A 232 -18.13 -10.49 31.59
CA GLU A 232 -19.50 -10.63 32.14
C GLU A 232 -19.59 -11.62 33.32
N GLN A 233 -18.53 -12.39 33.58
CA GLN A 233 -18.44 -13.34 34.69
C GLN A 233 -17.56 -12.87 35.86
N GLN A 234 -17.17 -11.59 35.89
CA GLN A 234 -16.49 -10.94 37.01
C GLN A 234 -17.29 -9.79 37.61
#